data_AF-A0A7V0W091-F1
#
_entry.id   AF-A0A7V0W091-F1
#
_cell.length_a   1.000
_cell.length_b   1.000
_cell.length_c   1.000
_cell.angle_alpha   90.00
_cell.angle_beta   90.00
_cell.angle_gamma   90.00
#
_symmetry.space_group_name_H-M   'P 1'
#
loop_
_entity.id
_entity.type
_entity.pdbx_description
1 polymer ?
#
loop_
_entity_poly.entity_id
_entity_poly.type
_entity_poly.pdbx_seq_one_letter_code
_entity_poly.pdbx_strand_id
1 'polypeptide(L)'
;MIKKAKSIQEIYDEVKGYDLVLTVDAPLRTALDRLLKRPMLGTWAMTPKELAVKYAPLTIGESVRSKYDVIIEISRRLRINIKQIHYYVDQLLNLWEINGNLDNIYESLNDEGRSVFNLLKKFPTVNLAMNRFDPSLIDKNRIAVIGLDFFTKLDKSVLPYNFDTIDIFKDETYNLSNFYAFSSENDLIDRLVSMINEDNANNLAIVLDPESSYLPLIRSKLKNKGISITIKEYLKDHFQVRNFLALINLGLNHTNLTVKEIVNFADMFSFDVDVDKHSFFLSEYLLSDTDNQGLMEFCNLLDNITNMKYKEVIDRLS
;
A
#
# COMPACT_ATOMS: atom_id res chain seq x y z
N MET A 1 21.28 17.74 -6.89
CA MET A 1 21.45 18.21 -5.50
C MET A 1 20.20 17.84 -4.74
N ILE A 2 20.33 17.17 -3.59
CA ILE A 2 19.17 16.74 -2.78
C ILE A 2 19.01 17.73 -1.63
N LYS A 3 17.79 18.19 -1.37
CA LYS A 3 17.52 19.05 -0.22
C LYS A 3 17.36 18.18 1.05
N LYS A 4 17.88 18.65 2.17
CA LYS A 4 17.73 17.96 3.45
C LYS A 4 16.31 18.15 3.98
N ALA A 5 15.64 17.08 4.38
CA ALA A 5 14.33 17.19 5.04
C ALA A 5 14.46 17.85 6.42
N LYS A 6 13.49 18.67 6.78
CA LYS A 6 13.31 19.20 8.13
C LYS A 6 12.88 18.07 9.07
N SER A 7 13.34 18.14 10.30
CA SER A 7 12.82 17.31 11.39
C SER A 7 11.40 17.73 11.76
N ILE A 8 10.64 16.82 12.37
CA ILE A 8 9.27 17.09 12.83
C ILE A 8 9.25 18.28 13.81
N GLN A 9 10.26 18.39 14.66
CA GLN A 9 10.38 19.48 15.63
C GLN A 9 10.58 20.84 14.95
N GLU A 10 11.43 20.90 13.91
CA GLU A 10 11.64 22.12 13.12
C GLU A 10 10.33 22.56 12.44
N ILE A 11 9.61 21.63 11.81
CA ILE A 11 8.30 21.91 11.19
C ILE A 11 7.31 22.40 12.26
N TYR A 12 7.25 21.74 13.42
CA TYR A 12 6.38 22.16 14.53
C TYR A 12 6.69 23.58 15.00
N ASP A 13 7.96 23.93 15.14
CA ASP A 13 8.37 25.27 15.60
C ASP A 13 7.98 26.38 14.61
N GLU A 14 7.97 26.08 13.30
CA GLU A 14 7.47 26.99 12.27
C GLU A 14 5.94 27.14 12.31
N VAL A 15 5.21 26.06 12.58
CA VAL A 15 3.72 26.06 12.48
C VAL A 15 2.98 26.27 13.80
N LYS A 16 3.62 26.18 14.97
CA LYS A 16 2.95 26.26 16.30
C LYS A 16 2.09 27.51 16.52
N GLY A 17 2.36 28.60 15.80
CA GLY A 17 1.62 29.86 15.86
C GLY A 17 0.33 29.90 15.03
N TYR A 18 0.03 28.85 14.26
CA TYR A 18 -1.13 28.77 13.39
C TYR A 18 -2.33 28.11 14.09
N ASP A 19 -3.52 28.41 13.60
CA ASP A 19 -4.80 27.91 14.11
C ASP A 19 -5.17 26.54 13.52
N LEU A 20 -4.73 26.29 12.28
CA LEU A 20 -4.92 25.05 11.54
C LEU A 20 -3.69 24.77 10.68
N VAL A 21 -3.28 23.50 10.64
CA VAL A 21 -2.17 23.04 9.82
C VAL A 21 -2.66 21.96 8.87
N LEU A 22 -2.38 22.10 7.58
CA LEU A 22 -2.77 21.14 6.55
C LEU A 22 -1.53 20.45 5.97
N THR A 23 -1.59 19.12 5.89
CA THR A 23 -0.58 18.29 5.24
C THR A 23 -1.23 17.06 4.63
N VAL A 24 -0.70 16.57 3.51
CA VAL A 24 -1.14 15.29 2.92
C VAL A 24 -0.53 14.07 3.60
N ASP A 25 0.52 14.26 4.41
CA ASP A 25 1.21 13.20 5.14
C ASP A 25 0.53 12.93 6.49
N ALA A 26 -0.27 11.86 6.55
CA ALA A 26 -1.00 11.45 7.75
C ALA A 26 -0.08 11.12 8.96
N PRO A 27 1.06 10.42 8.79
CA PRO A 27 2.10 10.33 9.81
C PRO A 27 2.58 11.69 10.34
N LEU A 28 2.94 12.62 9.46
CA LEU A 28 3.40 13.95 9.87
C LEU A 28 2.33 14.71 10.64
N ARG A 29 1.09 14.73 10.13
CA ARG A 29 -0.09 15.28 10.81
C ARG A 29 -0.21 14.74 12.24
N THR A 30 -0.15 13.42 12.40
CA THR A 30 -0.25 12.75 13.71
C THR A 30 0.90 13.14 14.65
N ALA A 31 2.11 13.27 14.10
CA ALA A 31 3.27 13.67 14.89
C ALA A 31 3.19 15.13 15.36
N LEU A 32 2.69 16.03 14.51
CA LEU A 32 2.47 17.44 14.85
C LEU A 32 1.43 17.61 15.98
N ASP A 33 0.30 16.91 15.90
CA ASP A 33 -0.71 16.93 16.98
C ASP A 33 -0.16 16.43 18.32
N ARG A 34 0.71 15.41 18.31
CA ARG A 34 1.35 14.89 19.53
C ARG A 34 2.29 15.89 20.20
N LEU A 35 2.87 16.80 19.44
CA LEU A 35 3.77 17.84 19.95
C LEU A 35 3.03 19.04 20.53
N LEU A 36 1.71 19.11 20.33
CA LEU A 36 0.89 20.22 20.81
C LEU A 36 0.84 20.25 22.34
N LYS A 37 1.41 21.30 22.96
CA LYS A 37 1.46 21.47 24.43
C LYS A 37 0.36 22.35 25.01
N ARG A 38 -0.70 22.63 24.23
CA ARG A 38 -1.83 23.49 24.65
C ARG A 38 -3.14 22.70 24.63
N PRO A 39 -4.08 22.96 25.55
CA PRO A 39 -5.41 22.37 25.46
C PRO A 39 -6.12 22.88 24.20
N MET A 40 -6.72 21.97 23.43
CA MET A 40 -7.45 22.29 22.22
C MET A 40 -8.65 21.36 22.06
N LEU A 41 -9.76 21.89 21.52
CA LEU A 41 -10.91 21.10 21.09
C LEU A 41 -10.73 20.72 19.61
N GLY A 42 -10.69 19.41 19.35
CA GLY A 42 -10.49 18.85 18.01
C GLY A 42 -9.02 18.76 17.59
N THR A 43 -8.82 18.52 16.30
CA THR A 43 -7.51 18.30 15.66
C THR A 43 -6.91 19.61 15.18
N TRP A 44 -5.61 19.82 15.42
CA TRP A 44 -4.89 21.02 15.01
C TRP A 44 -4.25 20.85 13.63
N ALA A 45 -3.67 19.68 13.38
CA ALA A 45 -3.23 19.27 12.06
C ALA A 45 -4.29 18.37 11.41
N MET A 46 -4.58 18.59 10.14
CA MET A 46 -5.53 17.77 9.36
C MET A 46 -5.00 17.49 7.96
N THR A 47 -5.45 16.38 7.38
CA THR A 47 -5.36 16.19 5.93
C THR A 47 -6.54 16.84 5.19
N PRO A 48 -6.40 17.18 3.91
CA PRO A 48 -7.52 17.65 3.08
C PRO A 48 -8.71 16.67 3.08
N LYS A 49 -8.44 15.36 3.05
CA LYS A 49 -9.47 14.32 3.13
C LYS A 49 -10.23 14.38 4.46
N GLU A 50 -9.53 14.46 5.59
CA GLU A 50 -10.17 14.58 6.91
C GLU A 50 -10.99 15.87 7.04
N LEU A 51 -10.45 16.98 6.50
CA LEU A 51 -11.14 18.26 6.51
C LEU A 51 -12.44 18.18 5.70
N ALA A 52 -12.40 17.63 4.48
CA ALA A 52 -13.59 17.44 3.67
C ALA A 52 -14.62 16.51 4.34
N VAL A 53 -14.17 15.42 4.96
CA VAL A 53 -15.04 14.49 5.70
C VAL A 53 -15.72 15.19 6.89
N LYS A 54 -14.99 16.00 7.64
CA LYS A 54 -15.52 16.76 8.79
C LYS A 54 -16.69 17.65 8.39
N TYR A 55 -16.60 18.30 7.22
CA TYR A 55 -17.63 19.22 6.72
C TYR A 55 -18.61 18.58 5.73
N ALA A 56 -18.49 17.28 5.45
CA ALA A 56 -19.34 16.58 4.49
C ALA A 56 -20.86 16.75 4.71
N PRO A 57 -21.39 16.71 5.96
CA PRO A 57 -22.82 16.97 6.18
C PRO A 57 -23.28 18.36 5.72
N LEU A 58 -22.38 19.35 5.72
CA LEU A 58 -22.68 20.72 5.28
C LEU A 58 -22.46 20.91 3.77
N THR A 59 -21.52 20.22 3.16
CA THR A 59 -21.17 20.38 1.74
C THR A 59 -21.94 19.45 0.81
N ILE A 60 -22.21 18.22 1.25
CA ILE A 60 -22.89 17.19 0.45
C ILE A 60 -24.20 16.69 1.07
N GLY A 61 -24.57 17.18 2.26
CA GLY A 61 -25.86 16.93 2.91
C GLY A 61 -25.97 15.60 3.67
N GLU A 62 -24.96 14.74 3.61
CA GLU A 62 -24.90 13.48 4.36
C GLU A 62 -23.44 13.12 4.73
N SER A 63 -23.27 12.15 5.61
CA SER A 63 -21.94 11.63 5.96
C SER A 63 -21.36 10.81 4.82
N VAL A 64 -20.03 10.85 4.67
CA VAL A 64 -19.34 10.03 3.67
C VAL A 64 -19.56 8.54 3.92
N ARG A 65 -19.71 7.78 2.85
CA ARG A 65 -19.80 6.31 2.88
C ARG A 65 -18.43 5.68 2.69
N SER A 66 -18.27 4.47 3.22
CA SER A 66 -17.04 3.70 2.99
C SER A 66 -16.90 3.33 1.52
N LYS A 67 -15.66 3.20 1.04
CA LYS A 67 -15.38 2.76 -0.33
C LYS A 67 -16.02 1.40 -0.63
N TYR A 68 -16.00 0.50 0.33
CA TYR A 68 -16.55 -0.86 0.18
C TYR A 68 -18.07 -0.85 0.03
N ASP A 69 -18.79 -0.03 0.79
CA ASP A 69 -20.25 0.09 0.66
C ASP A 69 -20.63 0.58 -0.74
N VAL A 70 -19.87 1.56 -1.26
CA VAL A 70 -20.06 2.09 -2.61
C VAL A 70 -19.81 1.01 -3.67
N ILE A 71 -18.72 0.23 -3.54
CA ILE A 71 -18.40 -0.87 -4.45
C ILE A 71 -19.49 -1.94 -4.46
N ILE A 72 -19.95 -2.38 -3.28
CA ILE A 72 -21.00 -3.40 -3.15
C ILE A 72 -22.30 -2.90 -3.78
N GLU A 73 -22.68 -1.65 -3.52
CA GLU A 73 -23.91 -1.08 -4.06
C GLU A 73 -23.86 -0.90 -5.58
N ILE A 74 -22.73 -0.47 -6.14
CA ILE A 74 -22.54 -0.37 -7.59
C ILE A 74 -22.57 -1.75 -8.24
N SER A 75 -21.88 -2.73 -7.65
CA SER A 75 -21.90 -4.13 -8.11
C SER A 75 -23.32 -4.69 -8.15
N ARG A 76 -24.11 -4.45 -7.10
CA ARG A 76 -25.52 -4.87 -7.04
C ARG A 76 -26.38 -4.21 -8.12
N ARG A 77 -26.19 -2.91 -8.38
CA ARG A 77 -26.99 -2.15 -9.37
C ARG A 77 -26.65 -2.51 -10.81
N LEU A 78 -25.37 -2.71 -11.12
CA LEU A 78 -24.91 -3.04 -12.47
C LEU A 78 -24.88 -4.54 -12.74
N ARG A 79 -25.05 -5.39 -11.70
CA ARG A 79 -24.89 -6.84 -11.76
C ARG A 79 -23.52 -7.27 -12.31
N ILE A 80 -22.48 -6.50 -11.99
CA ILE A 80 -21.09 -6.75 -12.36
C ILE A 80 -20.35 -7.32 -11.14
N ASN A 81 -19.39 -8.21 -11.37
CA ASN A 81 -18.57 -8.81 -10.32
C ASN A 81 -17.86 -7.76 -9.44
N ILE A 82 -17.82 -7.98 -8.12
CA ILE A 82 -17.21 -7.08 -7.13
C ILE A 82 -15.73 -6.78 -7.45
N LYS A 83 -14.94 -7.77 -7.89
CA LYS A 83 -13.53 -7.56 -8.24
C LYS A 83 -13.39 -6.54 -9.38
N GLN A 84 -14.25 -6.63 -10.38
CA GLN A 84 -14.24 -5.73 -11.54
C GLN A 84 -14.73 -4.32 -11.15
N ILE A 85 -15.78 -4.21 -10.33
CA ILE A 85 -16.22 -2.90 -9.80
C ILE A 85 -15.15 -2.26 -8.91
N HIS A 86 -14.50 -3.05 -8.05
CA HIS A 86 -13.40 -2.56 -7.22
C HIS A 86 -12.29 -1.96 -8.09
N TYR A 87 -11.88 -2.66 -9.16
CA TYR A 87 -10.90 -2.14 -10.11
C TYR A 87 -11.35 -0.80 -10.72
N TYR A 88 -12.56 -0.71 -11.27
CA TYR A 88 -13.05 0.52 -11.89
C TYR A 88 -13.18 1.67 -10.89
N VAL A 89 -13.72 1.41 -9.68
CA VAL A 89 -13.86 2.43 -8.65
C VAL A 89 -12.49 2.96 -8.22
N ASP A 90 -11.51 2.09 -7.98
CA ASP A 90 -10.16 2.53 -7.61
C ASP A 90 -9.51 3.37 -8.71
N GLN A 91 -9.61 2.94 -9.98
CA GLN A 91 -9.08 3.72 -11.10
C GLN A 91 -9.76 5.10 -11.21
N LEU A 92 -11.09 5.16 -11.11
CA LEU A 92 -11.84 6.40 -11.21
C LEU A 92 -11.53 7.36 -10.05
N LEU A 93 -11.44 6.85 -8.82
CA LEU A 93 -11.09 7.68 -7.67
C LEU A 93 -9.66 8.22 -7.78
N ASN A 94 -8.68 7.40 -8.19
CA ASN A 94 -7.30 7.84 -8.42
C ASN A 94 -7.22 8.92 -9.50
N LEU A 95 -7.92 8.72 -10.61
CA LEU A 95 -8.01 9.72 -11.68
C LEU A 95 -8.67 11.01 -11.21
N TRP A 96 -9.66 10.93 -10.32
CA TRP A 96 -10.27 12.11 -9.70
C TRP A 96 -9.25 12.88 -8.85
N GLU A 97 -8.49 12.18 -8.01
CA GLU A 97 -7.47 12.80 -7.14
C GLU A 97 -6.45 13.59 -7.98
N ILE A 98 -5.92 12.96 -9.03
CA ILE A 98 -4.92 13.56 -9.91
C ILE A 98 -5.48 14.75 -10.70
N ASN A 99 -6.70 14.62 -11.25
CA ASN A 99 -7.26 15.63 -12.15
C ASN A 99 -8.04 16.75 -11.43
N GLY A 100 -8.47 16.53 -10.19
CA GLY A 100 -9.30 17.46 -9.40
C GLY A 100 -10.78 17.47 -9.82
N ASN A 101 -11.09 17.08 -11.07
CA ASN A 101 -12.45 16.94 -11.57
C ASN A 101 -12.61 15.61 -12.31
N LEU A 102 -13.61 14.83 -11.88
CA LEU A 102 -13.95 13.54 -12.48
C LEU A 102 -14.50 13.69 -13.91
N ASP A 103 -15.25 14.75 -14.22
CA ASP A 103 -15.94 14.89 -15.52
C ASP A 103 -14.98 14.90 -16.72
N ASN A 104 -13.74 15.36 -16.52
CA ASN A 104 -12.72 15.40 -17.57
C ASN A 104 -12.26 14.03 -18.06
N ILE A 105 -12.54 12.94 -17.32
CA ILE A 105 -12.09 11.60 -17.68
C ILE A 105 -13.17 10.79 -18.40
N TYR A 106 -14.41 11.29 -18.43
CA TYR A 106 -15.58 10.53 -18.89
C TYR A 106 -15.43 10.02 -20.32
N GLU A 107 -14.94 10.87 -21.23
CA GLU A 107 -14.81 10.53 -22.64
C GLU A 107 -13.80 9.40 -22.90
N SER A 108 -12.79 9.28 -22.04
CA SER A 108 -11.73 8.26 -22.15
C SER A 108 -12.13 6.89 -21.61
N LEU A 109 -13.31 6.77 -20.99
CA LEU A 109 -13.79 5.52 -20.41
C LEU A 109 -14.51 4.65 -21.46
N ASN A 110 -14.37 3.33 -21.32
CA ASN A 110 -15.21 2.35 -22.00
C ASN A 110 -16.65 2.35 -21.42
N ASP A 111 -17.58 1.63 -22.05
CA ASP A 111 -19.00 1.63 -21.67
C ASP A 111 -19.25 1.19 -20.22
N GLU A 112 -18.52 0.17 -19.75
CA GLU A 112 -18.57 -0.28 -18.36
C GLU A 112 -18.06 0.81 -17.41
N GLY A 113 -16.91 1.40 -17.69
CA GLY A 113 -16.33 2.48 -16.92
C GLY A 113 -17.25 3.70 -16.84
N ARG A 114 -17.92 4.06 -17.95
CA ARG A 114 -18.94 5.12 -17.99
C ARG A 114 -20.13 4.78 -17.11
N SER A 115 -20.56 3.53 -17.09
CA SER A 115 -21.66 3.06 -16.24
C SER A 115 -21.30 3.14 -14.75
N VAL A 116 -20.10 2.69 -14.38
CA VAL A 116 -19.58 2.81 -13.01
C VAL A 116 -19.43 4.27 -12.60
N PHE A 117 -18.84 5.10 -13.46
CA PHE A 117 -18.69 6.55 -13.25
C PHE A 117 -20.03 7.23 -12.93
N ASN A 118 -21.06 6.94 -13.73
CA ASN A 118 -22.36 7.58 -13.60
C ASN A 118 -23.07 7.26 -12.29
N LEU A 119 -22.76 6.11 -11.69
CA LEU A 119 -23.21 5.75 -10.35
C LEU A 119 -22.29 6.33 -9.28
N LEU A 120 -20.97 6.20 -9.43
CA LEU A 120 -19.97 6.63 -8.46
C LEU A 120 -20.14 8.11 -8.08
N LYS A 121 -20.36 8.99 -9.06
CA LYS A 121 -20.55 10.44 -8.82
C LYS A 121 -21.78 10.80 -7.98
N LYS A 122 -22.72 9.86 -7.80
CA LYS A 122 -23.94 10.05 -7.01
C LYS A 122 -23.78 9.58 -5.56
N PHE A 123 -22.72 8.85 -5.25
CA PHE A 123 -22.47 8.39 -3.88
C PHE A 123 -21.72 9.45 -3.08
N PRO A 124 -22.04 9.59 -1.77
CA PRO A 124 -21.34 10.50 -0.86
C PRO A 124 -19.94 9.93 -0.54
N THR A 125 -19.02 10.03 -1.48
CA THR A 125 -17.62 9.63 -1.31
C THR A 125 -16.80 10.77 -0.73
N VAL A 126 -15.63 10.44 -0.16
CA VAL A 126 -14.65 11.46 0.28
C VAL A 126 -14.27 12.38 -0.89
N ASN A 127 -14.04 11.83 -2.08
CA ASN A 127 -13.69 12.61 -3.27
C ASN A 127 -14.80 13.58 -3.67
N LEU A 128 -16.08 13.17 -3.57
CA LEU A 128 -17.20 14.08 -3.79
C LEU A 128 -17.24 15.20 -2.73
N ALA A 129 -17.03 14.86 -1.46
CA ALA A 129 -16.97 15.85 -0.37
C ALA A 129 -15.82 16.85 -0.55
N MET A 130 -14.65 16.39 -1.04
CA MET A 130 -13.51 17.25 -1.36
C MET A 130 -13.82 18.15 -2.56
N ASN A 131 -14.35 17.59 -3.64
CA ASN A 131 -14.64 18.34 -4.87
C ASN A 131 -15.72 19.41 -4.66
N ARG A 132 -16.68 19.17 -3.77
CA ARG A 132 -17.74 20.12 -3.38
C ARG A 132 -17.41 20.90 -2.11
N PHE A 133 -16.17 20.84 -1.63
CA PHE A 133 -15.80 21.52 -0.41
C PHE A 133 -15.92 23.04 -0.58
N ASP A 134 -16.50 23.70 0.42
CA ASP A 134 -16.57 25.16 0.48
C ASP A 134 -15.51 25.65 1.50
N PRO A 135 -14.43 26.30 1.03
CA PRO A 135 -13.39 26.79 1.91
C PRO A 135 -13.85 27.86 2.91
N SER A 136 -14.99 28.51 2.68
CA SER A 136 -15.57 29.49 3.60
C SER A 136 -16.06 28.88 4.93
N LEU A 137 -16.23 27.55 4.97
CA LEU A 137 -16.59 26.80 6.18
C LEU A 137 -15.46 26.73 7.22
N ILE A 138 -14.24 27.10 6.82
CA ILE A 138 -13.07 27.12 7.71
C ILE A 138 -13.03 28.45 8.45
N ASP A 139 -13.55 28.44 9.68
CA ASP A 139 -13.45 29.59 10.60
C ASP A 139 -12.09 29.62 11.31
N LYS A 140 -11.02 29.86 10.54
CA LYS A 140 -9.63 29.96 11.02
C LYS A 140 -8.90 31.04 10.25
N ASN A 141 -8.12 31.86 10.97
CA ASN A 141 -7.45 33.02 10.38
C ASN A 141 -6.01 32.71 9.95
N ARG A 142 -5.28 31.95 10.77
CA ARG A 142 -3.90 31.58 10.48
C ARG A 142 -3.82 30.12 10.08
N ILE A 143 -3.67 29.86 8.79
CA ILE A 143 -3.60 28.50 8.25
C ILE A 143 -2.24 28.28 7.59
N ALA A 144 -1.57 27.18 7.96
CA ALA A 144 -0.31 26.75 7.34
C ALA A 144 -0.54 25.49 6.50
N VAL A 145 0.02 25.44 5.30
CA VAL A 145 0.03 24.27 4.41
C VAL A 145 1.47 23.76 4.28
N ILE A 146 1.72 22.55 4.75
CA ILE A 146 3.05 21.93 4.72
C ILE A 146 3.20 21.11 3.44
N GLY A 147 4.23 21.40 2.65
CA GLY A 147 4.57 20.62 1.46
C GLY A 147 3.52 20.71 0.36
N LEU A 148 3.12 21.93 -0.01
CA LEU A 148 2.08 22.19 -1.04
C LEU A 148 2.32 21.45 -2.37
N ASP A 149 3.58 21.18 -2.72
CA ASP A 149 3.95 20.45 -3.93
C ASP A 149 3.50 18.98 -3.93
N PHE A 150 3.27 18.38 -2.75
CA PHE A 150 2.78 17.01 -2.61
C PHE A 150 1.25 16.89 -2.70
N PHE A 151 0.53 18.02 -2.76
CA PHE A 151 -0.92 18.03 -2.86
C PHE A 151 -1.36 17.72 -4.29
N THR A 152 -2.28 16.77 -4.43
CA THR A 152 -2.96 16.52 -5.70
C THR A 152 -3.85 17.71 -6.09
N LYS A 153 -4.36 17.75 -7.33
CA LYS A 153 -5.30 18.80 -7.73
C LYS A 153 -6.56 18.78 -6.88
N LEU A 154 -7.04 17.60 -6.50
CA LEU A 154 -8.21 17.48 -5.63
C LEU A 154 -7.90 17.95 -4.19
N ASP A 155 -6.73 17.63 -3.65
CA ASP A 155 -6.32 18.15 -2.33
C ASP A 155 -6.31 19.68 -2.30
N LYS A 156 -5.79 20.30 -3.37
CA LYS A 156 -5.74 21.77 -3.51
C LYS A 156 -7.12 22.41 -3.57
N SER A 157 -8.14 21.70 -4.04
CA SER A 157 -9.53 22.20 -4.09
C SER A 157 -10.15 22.40 -2.70
N VAL A 158 -9.59 21.77 -1.66
CA VAL A 158 -10.06 21.86 -0.28
C VAL A 158 -9.34 22.96 0.50
N LEU A 159 -8.28 23.54 -0.06
CA LEU A 159 -7.48 24.56 0.64
C LEU A 159 -8.27 25.86 0.82
N PRO A 160 -8.06 26.56 1.96
CA PRO A 160 -8.58 27.91 2.17
C PRO A 160 -8.04 28.90 1.13
N TYR A 161 -8.70 30.06 0.97
CA TYR A 161 -8.24 31.10 0.05
C TYR A 161 -6.92 31.74 0.48
N ASN A 162 -6.68 31.87 1.79
CA ASN A 162 -5.47 32.47 2.36
C ASN A 162 -4.77 31.46 3.27
N PHE A 163 -3.51 31.18 3.00
CA PHE A 163 -2.66 30.33 3.81
C PHE A 163 -1.18 30.62 3.55
N ASP A 164 -0.35 30.29 4.54
CA ASP A 164 1.09 30.30 4.40
C ASP A 164 1.60 28.91 4.00
N THR A 165 2.60 28.84 3.13
CA THR A 165 3.19 27.57 2.69
C THR A 165 4.50 27.31 3.43
N ILE A 166 4.65 26.09 3.95
CA ILE A 166 5.83 25.63 4.68
C ILE A 166 6.51 24.51 3.88
N ASP A 167 7.75 24.72 3.46
CA ASP A 167 8.55 23.67 2.80
C ASP A 167 8.96 22.60 3.83
N ILE A 168 8.88 21.34 3.44
CA ILE A 168 9.37 20.20 4.23
C ILE A 168 10.90 20.08 4.17
N PHE A 169 11.52 20.75 3.20
CA PHE A 169 12.95 20.75 3.00
C PHE A 169 13.59 22.02 3.55
N LYS A 170 14.84 21.89 3.95
CA LYS A 170 15.73 23.01 4.21
C LYS A 170 16.22 23.60 2.90
N ASP A 171 16.60 24.87 2.93
CA ASP A 171 17.29 25.53 1.82
C ASP A 171 18.70 24.94 1.59
N GLU A 172 19.24 24.25 2.60
CA GLU A 172 20.49 23.51 2.50
C GLU A 172 20.36 22.31 1.56
N THR A 173 21.17 22.33 0.50
CA THR A 173 21.39 21.19 -0.38
C THR A 173 22.60 20.40 0.08
N TYR A 174 22.50 19.07 0.06
CA TYR A 174 23.67 18.21 0.24
C TYR A 174 23.98 17.45 -1.06
N ASN A 175 25.25 17.19 -1.25
CA ASN A 175 25.71 16.28 -2.29
C ASN A 175 25.57 14.86 -1.76
N LEU A 176 24.92 14.00 -2.54
CA LEU A 176 25.02 12.58 -2.29
C LEU A 176 26.49 12.18 -2.34
N SER A 177 26.91 11.37 -1.37
CA SER A 177 28.23 10.76 -1.37
C SER A 177 28.47 10.04 -2.69
N ASN A 178 29.75 9.87 -3.03
CA ASN A 178 30.21 9.25 -4.28
C ASN A 178 29.35 8.06 -4.72
N PHE A 179 28.87 8.12 -5.96
CA PHE A 179 28.26 6.97 -6.61
C PHE A 179 29.39 6.08 -7.13
N TYR A 180 29.43 4.84 -6.64
CA TYR A 180 30.38 3.84 -7.11
C TYR A 180 29.67 2.92 -8.09
N ALA A 181 30.08 2.96 -9.36
CA ALA A 181 29.69 1.95 -10.34
C ALA A 181 30.61 0.74 -10.19
N PHE A 182 30.02 -0.46 -10.25
CA PHE A 182 30.74 -1.72 -10.14
C PHE A 182 30.53 -2.53 -11.42
N SER A 183 31.54 -3.32 -11.75
CA SER A 183 31.59 -4.06 -13.02
C SER A 183 30.69 -5.31 -12.99
N SER A 184 30.34 -5.77 -11.79
CA SER A 184 29.50 -6.95 -11.55
C SER A 184 28.91 -6.93 -10.14
N GLU A 185 27.90 -7.77 -9.90
CA GLU A 185 27.32 -7.98 -8.56
C GLU A 185 28.37 -8.46 -7.55
N ASN A 186 29.25 -9.38 -7.96
CA ASN A 186 30.32 -9.90 -7.10
C ASN A 186 31.31 -8.80 -6.69
N ASP A 187 31.72 -7.95 -7.64
CA ASP A 187 32.62 -6.82 -7.38
C ASP A 187 32.02 -5.82 -6.39
N LEU A 188 30.73 -5.49 -6.55
CA LEU A 188 29.97 -4.66 -5.60
C LEU A 188 29.98 -5.28 -4.19
N ILE A 189 29.64 -6.57 -4.09
CA ILE A 189 29.52 -7.25 -2.80
C ILE A 189 30.90 -7.40 -2.14
N ASP A 190 31.95 -7.74 -2.90
CA ASP A 190 33.31 -7.85 -2.36
C ASP A 190 33.80 -6.51 -1.81
N ARG A 191 33.61 -5.43 -2.55
CA ARG A 191 33.96 -4.08 -2.09
C ARG A 191 33.17 -3.71 -0.85
N LEU A 192 31.86 -3.92 -0.85
CA LEU A 192 30.98 -3.63 0.27
C LEU A 192 31.40 -4.42 1.53
N VAL A 193 31.57 -5.74 1.42
CA VAL A 193 31.97 -6.59 2.54
C VAL A 193 33.40 -6.29 3.00
N SER A 194 34.30 -5.87 2.10
CA SER A 194 35.66 -5.44 2.47
C SER A 194 35.67 -4.24 3.41
N MET A 195 34.66 -3.36 3.30
CA MET A 195 34.53 -2.16 4.15
C MET A 195 33.97 -2.47 5.54
N ILE A 196 33.46 -3.67 5.77
CA ILE A 196 32.86 -4.09 7.05
C ILE A 196 33.87 -4.94 7.83
N ASN A 197 34.12 -4.55 9.07
CA ASN A 197 34.96 -5.25 10.04
C ASN A 197 34.26 -5.30 11.40
N GLU A 198 34.84 -6.01 12.37
CA GLU A 198 34.23 -6.16 13.72
C GLU A 198 34.02 -4.81 14.42
N ASP A 199 34.92 -3.85 14.22
CA ASP A 199 34.86 -2.53 14.86
C ASP A 199 33.72 -1.64 14.33
N ASN A 200 33.35 -1.79 13.04
CA ASN A 200 32.36 -0.94 12.38
C ASN A 200 31.04 -1.65 12.03
N ALA A 201 30.96 -2.97 12.23
CA ALA A 201 29.78 -3.76 11.87
C ALA A 201 28.49 -3.21 12.52
N ASN A 202 28.58 -2.71 13.75
CA ASN A 202 27.43 -2.14 14.47
C ASN A 202 27.06 -0.71 14.06
N ASN A 203 27.89 -0.05 13.26
CA ASN A 203 27.71 1.34 12.81
C ASN A 203 27.25 1.43 11.35
N LEU A 204 26.98 0.30 10.71
CA LEU A 204 26.63 0.22 9.29
C LEU A 204 25.24 -0.39 9.12
N ALA A 205 24.41 0.25 8.28
CA ALA A 205 23.13 -0.27 7.86
C ALA A 205 23.14 -0.46 6.34
N ILE A 206 22.76 -1.65 5.89
CA ILE A 206 22.61 -1.97 4.46
C ILE A 206 21.13 -2.01 4.15
N VAL A 207 20.68 -1.14 3.26
CA VAL A 207 19.30 -1.13 2.75
C VAL A 207 19.31 -1.76 1.36
N LEU A 208 18.58 -2.87 1.21
CA LEU A 208 18.50 -3.63 -0.03
C LEU A 208 17.07 -4.16 -0.22
N ASP A 209 16.75 -4.54 -1.46
CA ASP A 209 15.54 -5.27 -1.77
C ASP A 209 15.66 -6.73 -1.28
N PRO A 210 14.79 -7.22 -0.37
CA PRO A 210 14.84 -8.58 0.13
C PRO A 210 14.76 -9.67 -0.95
N GLU A 211 14.16 -9.37 -2.11
CA GLU A 211 14.03 -10.31 -3.23
C GLU A 211 15.27 -10.32 -4.14
N SER A 212 16.25 -9.44 -3.89
CA SER A 212 17.46 -9.34 -4.71
C SER A 212 18.45 -10.48 -4.48
N SER A 213 19.23 -10.80 -5.52
CA SER A 213 20.36 -11.74 -5.47
C SER A 213 21.47 -11.32 -4.49
N TYR A 214 21.50 -10.05 -4.07
CA TYR A 214 22.53 -9.50 -3.20
C TYR A 214 22.47 -10.04 -1.76
N LEU A 215 21.27 -10.24 -1.21
CA LEU A 215 21.10 -10.61 0.20
C LEU A 215 21.77 -11.96 0.54
N PRO A 216 21.55 -13.06 -0.22
CA PRO A 216 22.22 -14.33 0.04
C PRO A 216 23.76 -14.23 -0.03
N LEU A 217 24.28 -13.45 -0.98
CA LEU A 217 25.73 -13.32 -1.20
C LEU A 217 26.40 -12.49 -0.10
N ILE A 218 25.80 -11.36 0.29
CA ILE A 218 26.27 -10.54 1.42
C ILE A 218 26.26 -11.36 2.70
N ARG A 219 25.18 -12.12 2.94
CA ARG A 219 25.05 -12.98 4.13
C ARG A 219 26.15 -14.03 4.19
N SER A 220 26.40 -14.72 3.07
CA SER A 220 27.45 -15.74 2.98
C SER A 220 28.84 -15.16 3.29
N LYS A 221 29.19 -14.04 2.66
CA LYS A 221 30.52 -13.42 2.83
C LYS A 221 30.74 -12.80 4.21
N LEU A 222 29.74 -12.17 4.81
CA LEU A 222 29.83 -11.64 6.18
C LEU A 222 29.91 -12.77 7.22
N LYS A 223 29.15 -13.85 7.03
CA LYS A 223 29.25 -15.05 7.88
C LYS A 223 30.65 -15.68 7.81
N ASN A 224 31.24 -15.77 6.61
CA ASN A 224 32.63 -16.23 6.45
C ASN A 224 33.65 -15.32 7.14
N LYS A 225 33.33 -14.02 7.29
CA LYS A 225 34.11 -13.05 8.07
C LYS A 225 33.83 -13.08 9.58
N GLY A 226 32.93 -13.93 10.06
CA GLY A 226 32.56 -14.01 11.49
C GLY A 226 31.62 -12.91 11.98
N ILE A 227 31.05 -12.10 11.08
CA ILE A 227 30.18 -10.96 11.43
C ILE A 227 28.72 -11.43 11.49
N SER A 228 28.09 -11.30 12.64
CA SER A 228 26.66 -11.58 12.82
C SER A 228 25.78 -10.48 12.20
N ILE A 229 24.72 -10.87 11.50
CA ILE A 229 23.78 -9.95 10.86
C ILE A 229 22.42 -10.08 11.53
N THR A 230 21.81 -8.96 11.90
CA THR A 230 20.40 -8.90 12.30
C THR A 230 19.55 -8.53 11.10
N ILE A 231 18.69 -9.44 10.66
CA ILE A 231 17.73 -9.19 9.57
C ILE A 231 16.38 -8.87 10.22
N LYS A 232 15.77 -7.77 9.80
CA LYS A 232 14.39 -7.45 10.20
C LYS A 232 13.44 -8.30 9.35
N GLU A 233 12.98 -9.43 9.88
CA GLU A 233 11.95 -10.26 9.24
C GLU A 233 10.59 -9.57 9.37
N TYR A 234 9.89 -9.37 8.26
CA TYR A 234 8.48 -8.96 8.29
C TYR A 234 7.60 -10.20 8.43
N LEU A 235 6.40 -10.04 9.01
CA LEU A 235 5.44 -11.14 9.16
C LEU A 235 5.13 -11.85 7.84
N LYS A 236 5.11 -11.08 6.73
CA LYS A 236 4.93 -11.59 5.37
C LYS A 236 6.11 -12.46 4.87
N ASP A 237 7.27 -12.39 5.49
CA ASP A 237 8.46 -13.17 5.12
C ASP A 237 8.49 -14.53 5.84
N HIS A 238 7.65 -14.69 6.88
CA HIS A 238 7.51 -15.95 7.60
C HIS A 238 6.93 -17.02 6.67
N PHE A 239 7.63 -18.16 6.55
CA PHE A 239 7.27 -19.25 5.61
C PHE A 239 5.80 -19.68 5.74
N GLN A 240 5.31 -19.89 6.95
CA GLN A 240 3.91 -20.28 7.20
C GLN A 240 2.91 -19.21 6.73
N VAL A 241 3.25 -17.92 6.88
CA VAL A 241 2.37 -16.82 6.47
C VAL A 241 2.34 -16.71 4.94
N ARG A 242 3.49 -16.87 4.27
CA ARG A 242 3.54 -16.90 2.79
C ARG A 242 2.72 -18.03 2.22
N ASN A 243 2.87 -19.24 2.76
CA ASN A 243 2.14 -20.41 2.29
C ASN A 243 0.64 -20.27 2.54
N PHE A 244 0.25 -19.74 3.70
CA PHE A 244 -1.15 -19.43 4.00
C PHE A 244 -1.76 -18.44 3.01
N LEU A 245 -1.07 -17.33 2.71
CA LEU A 245 -1.53 -16.34 1.74
C LEU A 245 -1.60 -16.91 0.32
N ALA A 246 -0.62 -17.73 -0.07
CA ALA A 246 -0.63 -18.42 -1.35
C ALA A 246 -1.82 -19.39 -1.47
N LEU A 247 -2.13 -20.15 -0.43
CA LEU A 247 -3.30 -21.03 -0.39
C LEU A 247 -4.63 -20.29 -0.50
N ILE A 248 -4.79 -19.16 0.20
CA ILE A 248 -5.98 -18.31 0.06
C ILE A 248 -6.13 -17.86 -1.39
N ASN A 249 -5.05 -17.39 -2.01
CA ASN A 249 -5.09 -16.93 -3.40
C ASN A 249 -5.45 -18.07 -4.37
N LEU A 250 -4.96 -19.28 -4.13
CA LEU A 250 -5.32 -20.46 -4.92
C LEU A 250 -6.80 -20.83 -4.74
N GLY A 251 -7.30 -20.91 -3.52
CA GLY A 251 -8.71 -21.27 -3.26
C GLY A 251 -9.69 -20.23 -3.80
N LEU A 252 -9.34 -18.94 -3.76
CA LEU A 252 -10.13 -17.87 -4.37
C LEU A 252 -10.16 -17.89 -5.91
N ASN A 253 -9.27 -18.67 -6.54
CA ASN A 253 -9.14 -18.83 -7.99
C ASN A 253 -9.24 -20.30 -8.45
N HIS A 254 -9.86 -21.18 -7.64
CA HIS A 254 -9.85 -22.64 -7.82
C HIS A 254 -10.29 -23.13 -9.21
N THR A 255 -11.14 -22.40 -9.93
CA THR A 255 -11.69 -22.86 -11.21
C THR A 255 -10.71 -22.85 -12.39
N ASN A 256 -9.59 -22.10 -12.29
CA ASN A 256 -8.63 -21.93 -13.40
C ASN A 256 -7.17 -22.25 -12.99
N LEU A 257 -6.97 -23.08 -11.97
CA LEU A 257 -5.63 -23.43 -11.52
C LEU A 257 -4.95 -24.39 -12.50
N THR A 258 -3.66 -24.15 -12.73
CA THR A 258 -2.78 -25.07 -13.46
C THR A 258 -1.99 -25.94 -12.48
N VAL A 259 -1.56 -27.10 -12.96
CA VAL A 259 -0.73 -28.03 -12.18
C VAL A 259 0.57 -27.37 -11.70
N LYS A 260 1.18 -26.49 -12.51
CA LYS A 260 2.38 -25.73 -12.14
C LYS A 260 2.21 -24.89 -10.88
N GLU A 261 1.02 -24.34 -10.65
CA GLU A 261 0.75 -23.44 -9.52
C GLU A 261 0.66 -24.17 -8.18
N ILE A 262 0.46 -25.49 -8.19
CA ILE A 262 0.32 -26.30 -6.99
C ILE A 262 1.60 -27.07 -6.62
N VAL A 263 2.60 -27.12 -7.52
CA VAL A 263 3.87 -27.84 -7.31
C VAL A 263 4.57 -27.43 -6.02
N ASN A 264 4.49 -26.16 -5.63
CA ASN A 264 5.12 -25.66 -4.41
C ASN A 264 4.49 -26.22 -3.11
N PHE A 265 3.38 -26.95 -3.21
CA PHE A 265 2.69 -27.63 -2.10
C PHE A 265 2.81 -29.16 -2.16
N ALA A 266 3.45 -29.70 -3.19
CA ALA A 266 3.64 -31.13 -3.42
C ALA A 266 4.26 -31.83 -2.20
N ASP A 267 5.42 -31.34 -1.76
CA ASP A 267 6.14 -31.86 -0.59
C ASP A 267 5.32 -31.73 0.70
N MET A 268 4.53 -30.66 0.81
CA MET A 268 3.79 -30.32 2.02
C MET A 268 2.58 -31.22 2.25
N PHE A 269 1.91 -31.62 1.16
CA PHE A 269 0.74 -32.50 1.18
C PHE A 269 1.07 -33.92 0.70
N SER A 270 2.35 -34.25 0.56
CA SER A 270 2.83 -35.57 0.16
C SER A 270 2.19 -36.07 -1.14
N PHE A 271 2.16 -35.23 -2.17
CA PHE A 271 1.75 -35.63 -3.51
C PHE A 271 2.83 -35.35 -4.54
N ASP A 272 2.93 -36.21 -5.55
CA ASP A 272 3.81 -36.00 -6.69
C ASP A 272 3.05 -35.37 -7.87
N VAL A 273 3.79 -34.59 -8.66
CA VAL A 273 3.28 -33.93 -9.85
C VAL A 273 4.13 -34.32 -11.04
N ASP A 274 3.46 -34.76 -12.11
CA ASP A 274 4.13 -35.03 -13.38
C ASP A 274 4.54 -33.72 -14.08
N VAL A 275 5.85 -33.58 -14.33
CA VAL A 275 6.46 -32.40 -14.95
C VAL A 275 5.87 -32.12 -16.33
N ASP A 276 5.54 -33.18 -17.08
CA ASP A 276 4.97 -33.07 -18.42
C ASP A 276 3.53 -32.51 -18.41
N LYS A 277 2.89 -32.51 -17.23
CA LYS A 277 1.51 -32.06 -17.03
C LYS A 277 1.40 -30.68 -16.37
N HIS A 278 2.50 -29.97 -16.14
CA HIS A 278 2.50 -28.64 -15.53
C HIS A 278 1.58 -27.61 -16.20
N SER A 279 1.40 -27.70 -17.52
CA SER A 279 0.55 -26.77 -18.29
C SER A 279 -0.93 -27.13 -18.30
N PHE A 280 -1.32 -28.27 -17.71
CA PHE A 280 -2.70 -28.75 -17.68
C PHE A 280 -3.50 -28.03 -16.59
N PHE A 281 -4.81 -27.95 -16.79
CA PHE A 281 -5.71 -27.52 -15.72
C PHE A 281 -5.76 -28.58 -14.62
N LEU A 282 -5.79 -28.13 -13.38
CA LEU A 282 -5.86 -28.99 -12.21
C LEU A 282 -7.11 -29.89 -12.25
N SER A 283 -8.24 -29.38 -12.74
CA SER A 283 -9.48 -30.14 -12.92
C SER A 283 -9.33 -31.32 -13.88
N GLU A 284 -8.52 -31.19 -14.93
CA GLU A 284 -8.25 -32.26 -15.89
C GLU A 284 -7.23 -33.26 -15.31
N TYR A 285 -6.25 -32.76 -14.57
CA TYR A 285 -5.23 -33.59 -13.91
C TYR A 285 -5.84 -34.53 -12.87
N LEU A 286 -6.78 -34.04 -12.05
CA LEU A 286 -7.50 -34.82 -11.04
C LEU A 286 -8.26 -36.01 -11.62
N LEU A 287 -8.77 -35.91 -12.85
CA LEU A 287 -9.43 -37.02 -13.53
C LEU A 287 -8.46 -38.12 -13.97
N SER A 288 -7.17 -37.79 -14.09
CA SER A 288 -6.12 -38.70 -14.57
C SER A 288 -5.36 -39.42 -13.45
N ASP A 289 -5.44 -38.93 -12.20
CA ASP A 289 -4.69 -39.44 -11.05
C ASP A 289 -5.56 -39.45 -9.79
N THR A 290 -6.57 -40.34 -9.77
CA THR A 290 -7.57 -40.42 -8.69
C THR A 290 -7.08 -41.10 -7.41
N ASP A 291 -5.92 -41.76 -7.47
CA ASP A 291 -5.36 -42.52 -6.33
C ASP A 291 -4.42 -41.67 -5.46
N ASN A 292 -4.13 -40.43 -5.88
CA ASN A 292 -3.24 -39.51 -5.19
C ASN A 292 -3.96 -38.83 -4.01
N GLN A 293 -3.89 -39.47 -2.84
CA GLN A 293 -4.55 -39.01 -1.61
C GLN A 293 -4.10 -37.61 -1.18
N GLY A 294 -2.82 -37.29 -1.32
CA GLY A 294 -2.27 -35.96 -0.97
C GLY A 294 -2.82 -34.85 -1.87
N LEU A 295 -2.94 -35.11 -3.17
CA LEU A 295 -3.53 -34.18 -4.13
C LEU A 295 -5.02 -33.95 -3.84
N MET A 296 -5.76 -35.02 -3.52
CA MET A 296 -7.17 -34.92 -3.14
C MET A 296 -7.37 -34.15 -1.84
N GLU A 297 -6.51 -34.35 -0.84
CA GLU A 297 -6.52 -33.59 0.42
C GLU A 297 -6.26 -32.09 0.17
N PHE A 298 -5.27 -31.78 -0.66
CA PHE A 298 -4.96 -30.42 -1.06
C PHE A 298 -6.13 -29.74 -1.79
N CYS A 299 -6.75 -30.40 -2.77
CA CYS A 299 -7.90 -29.85 -3.47
C CYS A 299 -9.11 -29.64 -2.55
N ASN A 300 -9.39 -30.60 -1.65
CA ASN A 300 -10.42 -30.45 -0.63
C ASN A 300 -10.14 -29.26 0.30
N LEU A 301 -8.87 -28.99 0.62
CA LEU A 301 -8.49 -27.80 1.39
C LEU A 301 -8.82 -26.52 0.59
N LEU A 302 -8.45 -26.46 -0.70
CA LEU A 302 -8.72 -25.29 -1.54
C LEU A 302 -10.23 -24.99 -1.68
N ASP A 303 -11.05 -26.02 -1.84
CA ASP A 303 -12.51 -25.88 -1.97
C ASP A 303 -13.15 -25.35 -0.68
N ASN A 304 -12.59 -25.72 0.48
CA ASN A 304 -13.16 -25.39 1.78
C ASN A 304 -12.48 -24.20 2.47
N ILE A 305 -11.37 -23.67 1.94
CA ILE A 305 -10.54 -22.67 2.63
C ILE A 305 -11.31 -21.40 3.02
N THR A 306 -12.32 -21.03 2.23
CA THR A 306 -13.18 -19.86 2.48
C THR A 306 -14.08 -20.02 3.71
N ASN A 307 -14.32 -21.25 4.14
CA ASN A 307 -15.16 -21.61 5.29
C ASN A 307 -14.35 -22.04 6.52
N MET A 308 -13.02 -22.07 6.43
CA MET A 308 -12.14 -22.51 7.51
C MET A 308 -11.61 -21.33 8.33
N LYS A 309 -11.38 -21.55 9.63
CA LYS A 309 -10.70 -20.58 10.49
C LYS A 309 -9.19 -20.64 10.22
N TYR A 310 -8.51 -19.50 10.44
CA TYR A 310 -7.04 -19.41 10.34
C TYR A 310 -6.31 -20.58 11.02
N LYS A 311 -6.70 -20.91 12.26
CA LYS A 311 -6.10 -22.01 13.02
C LYS A 311 -6.23 -23.37 12.30
N GLU A 312 -7.40 -23.66 11.73
CA GLU A 312 -7.67 -24.92 11.05
C GLU A 312 -6.84 -25.07 9.77
N VAL A 313 -6.55 -23.97 9.08
CA VAL A 313 -5.67 -23.97 7.91
C VAL A 313 -4.21 -24.15 8.34
N ILE A 314 -3.76 -23.47 9.38
CA ILE A 314 -2.37 -23.58 9.88
C ILE A 314 -2.07 -24.97 10.47
N ASP A 315 -3.03 -25.59 11.15
CA ASP A 315 -2.88 -26.94 11.70
C ASP A 315 -2.69 -27.99 10.58
N ARG A 316 -3.17 -27.72 9.35
CA ARG A 316 -2.92 -28.55 8.17
C ARG A 316 -1.61 -28.23 7.43
N LEU A 317 -0.94 -27.15 7.85
CA LEU A 317 0.34 -26.70 7.29
C LEU A 317 1.54 -27.02 8.20
N SER A 318 1.30 -27.70 9.32
CA SER A 318 2.29 -28.00 10.37
C SER A 318 2.51 -29.50 10.49
#